data_AF-A0A519NEZ8-F1
#
_entry.id   AF-A0A519NEZ8-F1
#
_cell.length_a   1.000
_cell.length_b   1.000
_cell.length_c   1.000
_cell.angle_alpha   90.00
_cell.angle_beta   90.00
_cell.angle_gamma   90.00
#
_symmetry.space_group_name_H-M   'P 1'
#
loop_
_entity.id
_entity.type
_entity.pdbx_description
1 polymer ?
#
loop_
_entity_poly.entity_id
_entity_poly.type
_entity_poly.pdbx_seq_one_letter_code
_entity_poly.pdbx_strand_id
1 'polypeptide(L)'
;MKSVSFIISALALVASIYFFTVDFRLSSESNYLIYMGMLLTLIFISILGIVVSLPLAKIGRPKTRSFSYNSYSRERIRNKTFDSQFGMS
;
A
#
# COMPACT_ATOMS: atom_id res chain seq x y z
N MET A 1 -12.90 -3.68 6.76
CA MET A 1 -12.24 -4.93 7.20
C MET A 1 -10.83 -5.07 6.65
N LYS A 2 -10.62 -5.11 5.32
CA LYS A 2 -9.28 -5.30 4.73
C LYS A 2 -8.26 -4.19 5.10
N SER A 3 -8.69 -2.92 5.20
CA SER A 3 -7.83 -1.82 5.66
C SER A 3 -7.43 -1.93 7.12
N VAL A 4 -8.29 -2.51 7.97
CA VAL A 4 -7.99 -2.75 9.39
C VAL A 4 -6.94 -3.86 9.50
N SER A 5 -7.06 -4.93 8.72
CA SER A 5 -6.06 -5.99 8.64
C SER A 5 -4.69 -5.47 8.19
N PHE A 6 -4.65 -4.50 7.26
CA PHE A 6 -3.41 -3.84 6.85
C PHE A 6 -2.77 -3.06 7.99
N ILE A 7 -3.55 -2.26 8.72
CA ILE A 7 -3.06 -1.47 9.86
C ILE A 7 -2.54 -2.39 10.97
N ILE A 8 -3.27 -3.46 11.28
CA ILE A 8 -2.85 -4.46 12.28
C ILE A 8 -1.55 -5.14 11.85
N SER A 9 -1.44 -5.54 10.58
CA SER A 9 -0.22 -6.18 10.06
C SER A 9 0.97 -5.24 10.10
N ALA A 10 0.77 -3.95 9.78
CA ALA A 10 1.81 -2.92 9.87
C ALA A 10 2.25 -2.67 11.31
N LEU A 11 1.32 -2.57 12.27
CA LEU A 11 1.63 -2.42 13.69
C LEU A 11 2.38 -3.64 14.24
N ALA A 12 1.92 -4.85 13.90
CA ALA A 12 2.57 -6.09 14.31
C ALA A 12 3.99 -6.20 13.74
N LEU A 13 4.20 -5.78 12.48
CA LEU A 13 5.52 -5.72 11.87
C LEU A 13 6.45 -4.75 12.62
N VAL A 14 5.99 -3.52 12.91
CA VAL A 14 6.82 -2.54 13.63
C VAL A 14 7.17 -3.02 15.04
N ALA A 15 6.21 -3.58 15.76
CA ALA A 15 6.44 -4.12 17.10
C ALA A 15 7.42 -5.30 17.07
N SER A 16 7.24 -6.25 16.16
CA SER A 16 8.12 -7.43 16.05
C SER A 16 9.55 -7.04 15.65
N ILE A 17 9.73 -6.11 14.72
CA ILE A 17 11.06 -5.58 14.38
C ILE A 17 11.69 -4.87 15.58
N TYR A 18 10.92 -4.04 16.31
CA TYR A 18 11.42 -3.34 17.48
C TYR A 18 11.95 -4.33 18.53
N PHE A 19 11.14 -5.30 18.95
CA PHE A 19 11.56 -6.32 19.92
C PHE A 19 12.73 -7.17 19.39
N PHE A 20 12.69 -7.54 18.12
CA PHE A 20 13.78 -8.29 17.50
C PHE A 20 15.11 -7.53 17.56
N THR A 21 15.10 -6.21 17.31
CA THR A 21 16.31 -5.38 17.36
C THR A 21 16.78 -5.05 18.78
N VAL A 22 15.85 -4.78 19.70
CA VAL A 22 16.19 -4.40 21.09
C VAL A 22 16.72 -5.59 21.87
N ASP A 23 16.08 -6.75 21.71
CA ASP A 23 16.46 -7.95 22.44
C ASP A 23 17.55 -8.76 21.71
N PHE A 24 18.11 -8.24 20.60
CA PHE A 24 19.13 -8.93 19.82
C PHE A 24 20.43 -9.09 20.61
N ARG A 25 20.60 -10.29 21.17
CA ARG A 25 21.80 -10.72 21.90
C ARG A 25 22.26 -12.07 21.38
N LEU A 26 23.56 -12.31 21.37
CA LEU A 26 24.09 -13.64 21.02
C LEU A 26 23.97 -14.54 22.25
N SER A 27 22.90 -15.33 22.31
CA SER A 27 22.68 -16.33 23.36
C SER A 27 22.27 -17.66 22.74
N SER A 28 22.87 -18.74 23.23
CA SER A 28 22.59 -20.12 22.83
C SER A 28 21.60 -20.82 23.76
N GLU A 29 20.95 -20.07 24.66
CA GLU A 29 19.86 -20.59 25.46
C GLU A 29 18.67 -20.96 24.58
N SER A 30 18.13 -22.16 24.76
CA SER A 30 17.02 -22.69 23.97
C SER A 30 15.80 -21.77 23.99
N ASN A 31 15.46 -21.21 25.15
CA ASN A 31 14.35 -20.29 25.32
C ASN A 31 14.52 -19.02 24.48
N TYR A 32 15.74 -18.48 24.43
CA TYR A 32 16.06 -17.29 23.66
C TYR A 32 15.98 -17.57 22.16
N LEU A 33 16.49 -18.71 21.69
CA LEU A 33 16.37 -19.15 20.30
C LEU A 33 14.91 -19.31 19.87
N ILE A 34 14.07 -19.91 20.71
CA ILE A 34 12.64 -20.07 20.45
C ILE A 34 11.96 -18.70 20.36
N TYR A 35 12.24 -17.80 21.30
CA TYR A 35 11.69 -16.45 21.30
C TYR A 35 12.06 -15.67 20.03
N MET A 36 13.34 -15.66 19.66
CA MET A 36 13.81 -15.00 18.44
C MET A 36 13.24 -15.63 17.18
N GLY A 37 13.08 -16.96 17.14
CA GLY A 37 12.40 -17.67 16.06
C GLY A 37 10.93 -17.29 15.93
N MET A 38 10.21 -17.14 17.05
CA MET A 38 8.82 -16.67 17.07
C MET A 38 8.70 -15.24 16.53
N LEU A 39 9.59 -14.32 16.94
CA LEU A 39 9.61 -12.97 16.39
C LEU A 39 9.88 -12.96 14.88
N LEU A 40 10.83 -13.77 14.42
CA LEU A 40 11.20 -13.85 13.02
C LEU A 40 10.07 -14.42 12.14
N THR A 41 9.38 -15.46 12.62
CA THR A 41 8.18 -15.98 11.93
C THR A 41 7.05 -14.95 11.89
N LEU A 42 6.85 -14.19 12.97
CA LEU A 42 5.86 -13.11 13.03
C LEU A 42 6.16 -11.98 12.04
N ILE A 43 7.44 -11.63 11.85
CA ILE A 43 7.89 -10.68 10.82
C ILE A 43 7.51 -11.20 9.42
N PHE A 44 7.79 -12.47 9.11
CA PHE A 44 7.42 -13.02 7.80
C PHE A 44 5.92 -13.02 7.54
N ILE A 45 5.12 -13.43 8.52
CA ILE A 45 3.65 -13.46 8.39
C ILE A 45 3.10 -12.05 8.20
N SER A 46 3.62 -11.06 8.94
CA SER A 46 3.18 -9.67 8.81
C SER A 46 3.56 -9.05 7.46
N ILE A 47 4.76 -9.34 6.92
CA ILE A 47 5.15 -8.96 5.55
C ILE A 47 4.17 -9.56 4.54
N LEU A 48 3.87 -10.85 4.63
CA LEU A 48 2.92 -11.51 3.73
C LEU A 48 1.53 -10.87 3.81
N GLY A 49 1.04 -10.56 5.03
CA GLY A 49 -0.23 -9.87 5.24
C GLY A 49 -0.27 -8.49 4.57
N ILE A 50 0.83 -7.74 4.65
CA ILE A 50 1.00 -6.44 3.99
C ILE A 50 1.00 -6.60 2.46
N VAL A 51 1.77 -7.54 1.90
CA VAL A 51 1.90 -7.79 0.46
C VAL A 51 0.56 -8.18 -0.15
N VAL A 52 -0.19 -9.08 0.49
CA VAL A 52 -1.53 -9.51 0.03
C VAL A 52 -2.54 -8.36 0.07
N SER A 53 -2.39 -7.44 1.03
CA SER A 53 -3.29 -6.29 1.20
C SER A 53 -2.94 -5.09 0.29
N LEU A 54 -1.70 -5.02 -0.22
CA LEU A 54 -1.16 -3.95 -1.04
C LEU A 54 -1.85 -3.71 -2.41
N PRO A 55 -2.21 -4.73 -3.22
CA PRO A 55 -2.86 -4.51 -4.52
C PRO A 55 -4.23 -3.84 -4.40
N LEU A 56 -4.91 -3.99 -3.26
CA LEU A 56 -6.21 -3.34 -3.00
C LEU A 56 -6.08 -1.83 -2.77
N ALA A 57 -4.95 -1.36 -2.24
CA ALA A 57 -4.70 0.07 -2.03
C ALA A 57 -4.39 0.83 -3.35
N LYS A 58 -3.87 0.12 -4.37
CA LYS A 58 -3.56 0.72 -5.68
C LYS A 58 -4.79 0.88 -6.58
N ILE A 59 -5.81 0.05 -6.40
CA ILE A 59 -7.09 0.13 -7.14
C ILE A 59 -7.97 1.28 -6.61
N GLY A 60 -7.74 1.73 -5.38
CA GLY A 60 -8.46 2.83 -4.74
C GLY A 60 -7.90 4.23 -4.97
N ARG A 61 -7.07 4.48 -5.99
CA ARG A 61 -6.82 5.87 -6.40
C ARG A 61 -7.99 6.36 -7.24
N PRO A 62 -8.89 7.20 -6.72
CA PRO A 62 -9.87 7.84 -7.57
C PRO A 62 -9.10 8.64 -8.62
N LYS A 63 -9.67 8.65 -9.81
CA LYS A 63 -9.30 9.36 -11.02
C LYS A 63 -9.32 10.89 -10.81
N THR A 64 -8.64 11.42 -9.79
CA THR A 64 -8.72 12.82 -9.35
C THR A 64 -7.79 13.76 -10.10
N ARG A 65 -6.95 13.26 -11.02
CA ARG A 65 -6.12 14.12 -11.88
C ARG A 65 -6.81 14.68 -13.12
N SER A 66 -8.06 14.30 -13.40
CA SER A 66 -8.77 14.79 -14.60
C SER A 66 -9.82 15.87 -14.35
N PHE A 67 -10.23 16.13 -13.11
CA PHE A 67 -11.34 17.06 -12.84
C PHE A 67 -10.89 18.50 -12.52
N SER A 68 -9.57 18.75 -12.41
CA SER A 68 -9.02 20.09 -12.14
C SER A 68 -8.49 20.80 -13.38
N TYR A 69 -8.89 20.38 -14.58
CA TYR A 69 -8.47 20.99 -15.86
C TYR A 69 -9.63 21.56 -16.67
N ASN A 70 -10.83 21.68 -16.10
CA ASN A 70 -11.99 22.22 -16.81
C ASN A 70 -12.41 23.63 -16.36
N SER A 71 -11.61 24.28 -15.49
CA SER A 71 -11.98 25.60 -14.93
C SER A 71 -11.31 26.79 -15.61
N TYR A 72 -10.31 26.58 -16.48
CA TYR A 72 -9.54 27.69 -17.07
C TYR A 72 -8.99 27.37 -18.48
N SER A 73 -9.86 27.12 -19.45
CA SER A 73 -9.50 27.36 -20.85
C SER A 73 -10.64 28.03 -21.60
N ARG A 74 -10.45 29.32 -21.89
CA ARG A 74 -11.27 30.10 -22.83
C ARG A 74 -10.95 29.76 -24.30
N GLU A 75 -9.99 28.87 -24.54
CA GLU A 75 -9.69 28.32 -25.86
C GLU A 75 -10.30 26.93 -25.98
N ARG A 76 -11.32 26.82 -26.85
CA ARG A 76 -11.91 25.55 -27.26
C ARG A 76 -10.80 24.62 -27.75
N ILE A 77 -10.51 23.59 -26.98
CA ILE A 77 -9.84 22.41 -27.51
C ILE A 77 -10.87 21.79 -28.46
N ARG A 78 -10.68 22.04 -29.77
CA ARG A 78 -11.50 21.52 -30.86
C ARG A 78 -11.51 20.00 -30.75
N ASN A 79 -12.63 19.46 -30.26
CA ASN A 79 -12.81 18.05 -30.05
C ASN A 79 -13.01 17.39 -31.43
N LYS A 80 -11.93 16.82 -32.01
CA LYS A 80 -11.95 16.14 -33.32
C LYS A 80 -13.05 15.07 -33.43
N THR A 81 -13.44 14.47 -32.32
CA THR A 81 -14.49 13.45 -32.24
C THR A 81 -15.91 14.03 -32.27
N PHE A 82 -16.11 15.30 -31.93
CA PHE A 82 -17.42 15.97 -32.04
C PHE A 82 -17.63 16.53 -33.45
N ASP A 83 -16.59 17.11 -34.07
CA ASP A 83 -16.67 17.68 -35.42
C ASP A 83 -16.87 16.60 -36.50
N SER A 84 -16.30 15.39 -36.30
CA SER A 84 -16.49 14.27 -37.24
C SER A 84 -17.92 13.71 -37.26
N GLN A 85 -18.71 13.99 -36.23
CA GLN A 85 -20.13 13.58 -36.17
C GLN A 85 -21.06 14.57 -36.88
N PHE A 86 -20.64 15.82 -37.07
CA PHE A 86 -21.45 16.86 -37.73
C PHE A 86 -20.97 17.22 -39.14
N GLY A 87 -19.97 16.50 -39.68
CA GLY A 87 -19.60 16.60 -41.10
C GLY A 87 -19.10 17.98 -41.53
N MET A 88 -18.51 18.76 -40.63
CA MET A 88 -17.87 20.03 -40.98
C MET A 88 -16.36 19.83 -41.04
N SER A 89 -15.85 19.76 -42.28
CA SER A 89 -14.43 19.68 -42.64
C SER A 89 -13.70 20.99 -42.35
#